data_AF-A0A954QN21-F1
#
_entry.id   AF-A0A954QN21-F1
#
_cell.length_a   1.000
_cell.length_b   1.000
_cell.length_c   1.000
_cell.angle_alpha   90.00
_cell.angle_beta   90.00
_cell.angle_gamma   90.00
#
_symmetry.space_group_name_H-M   'P 1'
#
loop_
_entity.id
_entity.type
_entity.pdbx_description
1 polymer ?
#
loop_
_entity_poly.entity_id
_entity_poly.type
_entity_poly.pdbx_seq_one_letter_code
_entity_poly.pdbx_strand_id
1 'polypeptide(L)'
;MNIRAAKSIQAQRVATILVTCLVWTLSAGRPCAAVETVAFTLHGTHREVSGKVLVEAADGGMLLEGPDRQIWVLQPADIERRASNDEEFTYATRAEVEATVLRELPPGFKVHNTAHYMICYNTTRAYAQWCGALYERLYGAYFNFWRKRGLKLTEPDFLVSIVFRDGGSYATYGQPEVGDAVASVIGFYSPATNRIATQDLTGIEQVRQPGDRTGSLRHINAILSRPGAERTVATLIHEATHQLAFNSGLQVRYADNPLWLCEGLAIYFEAPDLSSNKGWRKIGAMHPLRLQTWRANRAARPADALLRLLTDDSQFRQVATAEQAYSEAWALCYYLINQRSDEFRNYLTTIGQKPVLSDDSPETRVQEFQQAFGGSWRDIDASWRRAADSWR
;
A
#
# COMPACT_ATOMS: atom_id res chain seq x y z
N MET A 1 -19.27 6.47 10.85
CA MET A 1 -17.95 6.06 11.36
C MET A 1 -17.36 7.22 12.17
N ASN A 2 -16.95 6.99 13.42
CA ASN A 2 -16.28 8.00 14.25
C ASN A 2 -14.82 8.08 13.78
N ILE A 3 -14.27 9.28 13.53
CA ILE A 3 -12.93 9.42 12.93
C ILE A 3 -11.85 8.83 13.85
N ARG A 4 -12.17 8.52 15.12
CA ARG A 4 -11.35 7.68 15.98
C ARG A 4 -10.90 6.36 15.32
N ALA A 5 -11.73 5.75 14.47
CA ALA A 5 -11.37 4.55 13.69
C ALA A 5 -10.33 4.85 12.59
N ALA A 6 -10.39 6.03 11.96
CA ALA A 6 -9.41 6.44 10.94
C ALA A 6 -8.03 6.78 11.54
N LYS A 7 -7.97 7.32 12.77
CA LYS A 7 -6.71 7.41 13.53
C LYS A 7 -6.17 6.03 13.90
N SER A 8 -7.04 5.06 14.16
CA SER A 8 -6.67 3.65 14.33
C SER A 8 -6.08 3.07 13.05
N ILE A 9 -6.61 3.39 11.86
CA ILE A 9 -6.03 3.00 10.56
C ILE A 9 -4.64 3.62 10.34
N GLN A 10 -4.39 4.84 10.82
CA GLN A 10 -3.10 5.53 10.71
C GLN A 10 -2.05 5.08 11.75
N ALA A 11 -2.47 4.40 12.83
CA ALA A 11 -1.61 4.03 13.95
C ALA A 11 -1.54 2.51 14.24
N GLN A 12 -2.21 1.65 13.47
CA GLN A 12 -2.33 0.22 13.80
C GLN A 12 -1.81 -0.70 12.68
N ARG A 13 -0.48 -0.74 12.55
CA ARG A 13 0.22 -2.04 12.43
C ARG A 13 0.63 -2.44 13.86
N VAL A 14 -0.14 -3.38 14.43
CA VAL A 14 -0.05 -4.03 15.77
C VAL A 14 -0.93 -3.42 16.91
N ALA A 15 -1.86 -4.27 17.37
CA ALA A 15 -2.59 -4.33 18.65
C ALA A 15 -3.86 -3.47 18.94
N THR A 16 -5.02 -4.15 18.77
CA THR A 16 -6.07 -4.44 19.79
C THR A 16 -7.16 -3.40 20.17
N ILE A 17 -8.36 -3.60 19.57
CA ILE A 17 -9.74 -3.71 20.16
C ILE A 17 -10.36 -2.45 20.85
N LEU A 18 -11.63 -2.02 20.73
CA LEU A 18 -12.99 -2.60 20.57
C LEU A 18 -13.90 -1.41 20.16
N VAL A 19 -14.89 -1.52 19.25
CA VAL A 19 -16.17 -0.77 19.39
C VAL A 19 -17.33 -1.50 18.72
N THR A 20 -18.41 -1.54 19.48
CA THR A 20 -19.78 -1.99 19.30
C THR A 20 -20.52 -1.47 18.07
N CYS A 21 -21.38 -2.33 17.50
CA CYS A 21 -22.33 -2.02 16.44
C CYS A 21 -23.26 -0.85 16.77
N LEU A 22 -23.41 0.11 15.86
CA LEU A 22 -24.62 0.92 15.76
C LEU A 22 -24.83 1.37 14.30
N VAL A 23 -25.91 0.88 13.69
CA VAL A 23 -26.37 1.20 12.32
C VAL A 23 -26.91 2.61 12.26
N TRP A 24 -26.31 3.53 11.48
CA TRP A 24 -26.97 4.79 11.12
C TRP A 24 -26.64 5.28 9.71
N THR A 25 -27.69 5.82 9.10
CA THR A 25 -27.84 6.32 7.72
C THR A 25 -26.92 7.49 7.40
N LEU A 26 -26.13 7.36 6.33
CA LEU A 26 -25.38 8.44 5.69
C LEU A 26 -26.34 9.35 4.89
N SER A 27 -26.41 10.63 5.25
CA SER A 27 -26.95 11.65 4.32
C SER A 27 -25.85 12.04 3.34
N ALA A 28 -26.17 12.01 2.04
CA ALA A 28 -25.28 12.40 0.97
C ALA A 28 -24.90 13.89 1.10
N GLY A 29 -23.66 14.17 1.49
CA GLY A 29 -23.10 15.52 1.50
C GLY A 29 -22.90 16.04 0.08
N ARG A 30 -23.21 17.33 -0.14
CA ARG A 30 -22.94 18.03 -1.41
C ARG A 30 -21.43 18.04 -1.70
N PRO A 31 -20.99 17.84 -2.95
CA PRO A 31 -19.59 18.05 -3.31
C PRO A 31 -19.30 19.55 -3.20
N CYS A 32 -18.54 19.94 -2.17
CA CYS A 32 -18.06 21.31 -2.05
C CYS A 32 -16.83 21.45 -2.95
N ALA A 33 -16.91 22.31 -3.96
CA ALA A 33 -15.76 22.69 -4.79
C ALA A 33 -14.77 23.60 -4.04
N ALA A 34 -15.17 24.09 -2.86
CA ALA A 34 -14.42 25.00 -2.01
C ALA A 34 -13.15 24.37 -1.43
N VAL A 35 -12.07 25.14 -1.41
CA VAL A 35 -10.88 24.82 -0.61
C VAL A 35 -11.17 25.12 0.86
N GLU A 36 -10.75 24.21 1.73
CA GLU A 36 -10.87 24.33 3.18
C GLU A 36 -9.50 24.53 3.79
N THR A 37 -9.27 25.67 4.41
CA THR A 37 -8.09 25.97 5.21
C THR A 37 -8.35 25.59 6.66
N VAL A 38 -7.62 24.58 7.13
CA VAL A 38 -7.78 24.03 8.48
C VAL A 38 -6.47 24.19 9.24
N ALA A 39 -6.54 24.87 10.39
CA ALA A 39 -5.46 24.91 11.38
C ALA A 39 -5.75 23.88 12.46
N PHE A 40 -4.75 23.05 12.77
CA PHE A 40 -4.88 21.94 13.71
C PHE A 40 -3.54 21.61 14.37
N THR A 41 -3.60 21.00 15.56
CA THR A 41 -2.41 20.46 16.24
C THR A 41 -2.47 18.94 16.23
N LEU A 42 -1.50 18.29 15.57
CA LEU A 42 -1.35 16.84 15.55
C LEU A 42 0.01 16.44 16.12
N HIS A 43 0.02 15.52 17.09
CA HIS A 43 1.24 15.08 17.78
C HIS A 43 2.09 16.24 18.34
N GLY A 44 1.41 17.27 18.89
CA GLY A 44 2.07 18.47 19.44
C GLY A 44 2.64 19.43 18.40
N THR A 45 2.39 19.20 17.10
CA THR A 45 2.81 20.09 16.02
C THR A 45 1.61 20.83 15.45
N HIS A 46 1.60 22.15 15.58
CA HIS A 46 0.63 23.02 14.90
C HIS A 46 0.90 23.04 13.40
N ARG A 47 -0.14 22.89 12.60
CA ARG A 47 -0.12 22.94 11.14
C ARG A 47 -1.34 23.70 10.63
N GLU A 48 -1.18 24.33 9.47
CA GLU A 48 -2.27 24.92 8.71
C GLU A 48 -2.20 24.38 7.29
N VAL A 49 -3.29 23.78 6.81
CA VAL A 49 -3.37 23.13 5.50
C VAL A 49 -4.62 23.60 4.78
N SER A 50 -4.44 24.09 3.55
CA SER A 50 -5.54 24.34 2.61
C SER A 50 -5.71 23.13 1.72
N GLY A 51 -6.88 22.48 1.78
CA GLY A 51 -7.11 21.20 1.12
C GLY A 51 -8.55 20.98 0.68
N LYS A 52 -8.77 19.85 0.04
CA LYS A 52 -10.10 19.35 -0.33
C LYS A 52 -10.61 18.44 0.78
N VAL A 53 -11.81 18.70 1.29
CA VAL A 53 -12.48 17.77 2.21
C VAL A 53 -12.96 16.55 1.43
N LEU A 54 -12.44 15.37 1.79
CA LEU A 54 -12.85 14.09 1.20
C LEU A 54 -14.14 13.59 1.85
N VAL A 55 -14.19 13.64 3.18
CA VAL A 55 -15.33 13.22 4.01
C VAL A 55 -15.35 14.06 5.27
N GLU A 56 -16.55 14.45 5.70
CA GLU A 56 -16.81 15.03 7.01
C GLU A 56 -17.76 14.10 7.77
N ALA A 57 -17.36 13.68 8.96
CA ALA A 57 -18.17 12.84 9.84
C ALA A 57 -19.19 13.67 10.61
N ALA A 58 -20.27 13.03 11.06
CA ALA A 58 -21.33 13.71 11.81
C ALA A 58 -20.86 14.32 13.15
N ASP A 59 -19.76 13.83 13.71
CA ASP A 59 -19.14 14.37 14.92
C ASP A 59 -18.24 15.58 14.65
N GLY A 60 -18.09 16.00 13.38
CA GLY A 60 -17.25 17.12 12.95
C GLY A 60 -15.81 16.74 12.63
N GLY A 61 -15.44 15.45 12.72
CA GLY A 61 -14.14 15.02 12.21
C GLY A 61 -14.11 15.14 10.69
N MET A 62 -12.91 15.27 10.11
CA MET A 62 -12.76 15.22 8.66
C MET A 62 -11.53 14.48 8.15
N LEU A 63 -11.62 14.02 6.91
CA LEU A 63 -10.47 13.76 6.06
C LEU A 63 -10.23 14.94 5.12
N LEU A 64 -9.05 15.53 5.22
CA LEU A 64 -8.62 16.63 4.36
C LEU A 64 -7.47 16.17 3.47
N GLU A 65 -7.63 16.21 2.15
CA GLU A 65 -6.54 15.97 1.20
C GLU A 65 -5.85 17.30 0.86
N GLY A 66 -4.56 17.40 1.19
CA GLY A 66 -3.73 18.55 0.85
C GLY A 66 -3.30 18.56 -0.63
N PRO A 67 -2.72 19.67 -1.12
CA PRO A 67 -2.27 19.80 -2.51
C PRO A 67 -1.17 18.81 -2.89
N ASP A 68 -0.41 18.31 -1.91
CA ASP A 68 0.64 17.30 -2.06
C ASP A 68 0.11 15.85 -2.01
N ARG A 69 -1.21 15.65 -2.06
CA ARG A 69 -1.91 14.36 -1.94
C ARG A 69 -1.82 13.71 -0.55
N GLN A 70 -1.27 14.38 0.45
CA GLN A 70 -1.34 13.89 1.82
C GLN A 70 -2.78 13.98 2.35
N ILE A 71 -3.26 12.91 2.95
CA ILE A 71 -4.55 12.87 3.64
C ILE A 71 -4.32 13.06 5.13
N TRP A 72 -4.99 14.06 5.68
CA TRP A 72 -5.00 14.39 7.09
C TRP A 72 -6.27 13.83 7.74
N VAL A 73 -6.10 13.00 8.76
CA VAL A 73 -7.18 12.45 9.56
C VAL A 73 -7.37 13.33 10.80
N LEU A 74 -8.35 14.24 10.75
CA LEU A 74 -8.55 15.26 11.79
C LEU A 74 -9.75 14.91 12.66
N GLN A 75 -9.55 14.81 13.98
CA GLN A 75 -10.66 14.79 14.93
C GLN A 75 -11.16 16.21 15.18
N PRO A 76 -12.43 16.39 15.60
CA PRO A 76 -12.93 17.70 16.02
C PRO A 76 -12.04 18.38 17.06
N ALA A 77 -11.48 17.59 17.99
CA ALA A 77 -10.63 18.09 19.06
C ALA A 77 -9.23 18.54 18.59
N ASP A 78 -8.78 18.11 17.42
CA ASP A 78 -7.49 18.55 16.87
C ASP A 78 -7.64 19.86 16.07
N ILE A 79 -8.86 20.20 15.64
CA ILE A 79 -9.16 21.34 14.76
C ILE A 79 -9.33 22.61 15.59
N GLU A 80 -8.46 23.59 15.36
CA GLU A 80 -8.44 24.87 16.06
C GLU A 80 -9.21 25.95 15.29
N ARG A 81 -9.06 25.95 13.96
CA ARG A 81 -9.73 26.91 13.07
C ARG A 81 -10.00 26.26 11.72
N ARG A 82 -11.15 26.60 11.13
CA ARG A 82 -11.55 26.21 9.78
C ARG A 82 -12.08 27.42 9.04
N ALA A 83 -11.71 27.56 7.76
CA ALA A 83 -12.21 28.58 6.86
C ALA A 83 -12.37 28.00 5.46
N SER A 84 -13.52 28.22 4.83
CA SER A 84 -13.80 27.82 3.45
C SER A 84 -13.60 29.00 2.51
N ASN A 85 -13.10 28.76 1.30
CA ASN A 85 -13.10 29.73 0.21
C ASN A 85 -13.72 29.12 -1.06
N ASP A 86 -14.23 29.96 -1.97
CA ASP A 86 -14.85 29.49 -3.22
C ASP A 86 -13.82 29.24 -4.35
N GLU A 87 -12.53 29.11 -4.02
CA GLU A 87 -11.49 28.85 -5.01
C GLU A 87 -11.54 27.39 -5.49
N GLU A 88 -11.12 27.16 -6.75
CA GLU A 88 -10.99 25.82 -7.28
C GLU A 88 -9.74 25.14 -6.68
N PHE A 89 -9.94 23.97 -6.07
CA PHE A 89 -8.81 23.19 -5.55
C PHE A 89 -7.92 22.66 -6.67
N THR A 90 -6.64 23.00 -6.61
CA THR A 90 -5.60 22.47 -7.52
C THR A 90 -4.54 21.70 -6.76
N TYR A 91 -4.13 20.56 -7.30
CA TYR A 91 -2.97 19.84 -6.78
C TYR A 91 -1.67 20.61 -7.03
N ALA A 92 -0.73 20.50 -6.08
CA ALA A 92 0.56 21.13 -6.18
C ALA A 92 1.38 20.55 -7.34
N THR A 93 2.15 21.42 -7.99
CA THR A 93 3.14 21.00 -8.98
C THR A 93 4.23 20.15 -8.33
N ARG A 94 4.97 19.38 -9.15
CA ARG A 94 6.10 18.57 -8.66
C ARG A 94 7.13 19.40 -7.88
N ALA A 95 7.41 20.64 -8.31
CA ALA A 95 8.37 21.51 -7.64
C ALA A 95 7.88 21.98 -6.26
N GLU A 96 6.58 22.24 -6.11
CA GLU A 96 5.98 22.62 -4.82
C GLU A 96 5.94 21.44 -3.85
N VAL A 97 5.65 20.24 -4.35
CA VAL A 97 5.73 19.01 -3.56
C VAL A 97 7.17 18.72 -3.16
N GLU A 98 8.15 18.88 -4.07
CA GLU A 98 9.58 18.78 -3.76
C GLU A 98 9.97 19.71 -2.61
N ALA A 99 9.62 21.00 -2.70
CA ALA A 99 9.93 21.98 -1.67
C ALA A 99 9.25 21.67 -0.32
N THR A 100 8.03 21.16 -0.36
CA THR A 100 7.28 20.75 0.85
C THR A 100 7.94 19.55 1.51
N VAL A 101 8.18 18.47 0.76
CA VAL A 101 8.78 17.24 1.28
C VAL A 101 10.19 17.49 1.81
N LEU A 102 11.02 18.27 1.12
CA LEU A 102 12.38 18.58 1.60
C LEU A 102 12.39 19.41 2.88
N ARG A 103 11.34 20.21 3.16
CA ARG A 103 11.20 20.97 4.41
C ARG A 103 10.81 20.07 5.58
N GLU A 104 10.08 18.99 5.31
CA GLU A 104 9.67 18.00 6.31
C GLU A 104 10.79 17.02 6.67
N LEU A 105 11.72 16.80 5.74
CA LEU A 105 12.82 15.86 5.92
C LEU A 105 14.03 16.50 6.63
N PRO A 106 14.85 15.71 7.33
CA PRO A 106 16.11 16.20 7.89
C PRO A 106 17.03 16.83 6.83
N PRO A 107 17.96 17.71 7.21
CA PRO A 107 18.93 18.28 6.27
C PRO A 107 19.76 17.19 5.54
N GLY A 108 20.13 17.46 4.30
CA GLY A 108 21.00 16.59 3.49
C GLY A 108 20.28 15.70 2.48
N PHE A 109 18.95 15.72 2.45
CA PHE A 109 18.17 15.12 1.37
C PHE A 109 18.38 15.87 0.04
N LYS A 110 18.36 15.10 -1.04
CA LYS A 110 18.42 15.54 -2.45
C LYS A 110 17.29 14.85 -3.21
N VAL A 111 16.99 15.32 -4.42
CA VAL A 111 15.95 14.73 -5.25
C VAL A 111 16.53 14.18 -6.55
N HIS A 112 16.09 12.97 -6.90
CA HIS A 112 16.26 12.39 -8.22
C HIS A 112 14.88 12.18 -8.85
N ASN A 113 14.61 12.91 -9.92
CA ASN A 113 13.36 12.78 -10.68
C ASN A 113 13.51 11.77 -11.83
N THR A 114 12.46 10.98 -12.02
CA THR A 114 12.20 10.16 -13.22
C THR A 114 10.91 10.65 -13.89
N ALA A 115 10.42 9.92 -14.90
CA ALA A 115 9.15 10.26 -15.57
C ALA A 115 7.98 10.29 -14.56
N HIS A 116 7.83 9.23 -13.77
CA HIS A 116 6.68 9.03 -12.88
C HIS A 116 7.01 9.12 -11.39
N TYR A 117 8.29 9.25 -11.01
CA TYR A 117 8.70 9.28 -9.61
C TYR A 117 9.57 10.49 -9.25
N MET A 118 9.39 10.95 -8.01
CA MET A 118 10.27 11.84 -7.28
C MET A 118 10.93 11.05 -6.15
N ILE A 119 12.25 10.82 -6.24
CA ILE A 119 13.01 10.07 -5.25
C ILE A 119 13.77 11.05 -4.36
N CYS A 120 13.28 11.28 -3.15
CA CYS A 120 13.97 12.05 -2.11
C CYS A 120 14.96 11.14 -1.39
N TYR A 121 16.25 11.47 -1.38
CA TYR A 121 17.26 10.59 -0.82
C TYR A 121 18.38 11.34 -0.07
N ASN A 122 18.90 10.76 1.01
CA ASN A 122 20.14 11.22 1.66
C ASN A 122 21.28 10.16 1.58
N THR A 123 21.09 9.12 0.76
CA THR A 123 22.13 8.15 0.38
C THR A 123 22.90 8.57 -0.90
N THR A 124 23.53 7.63 -1.60
CA THR A 124 24.21 7.85 -2.87
C THR A 124 23.22 8.11 -4.01
N ARG A 125 23.58 9.00 -4.93
CA ARG A 125 22.79 9.28 -6.15
C ARG A 125 22.58 8.02 -7.00
N ALA A 126 23.60 7.16 -7.07
CA ALA A 126 23.52 5.91 -7.83
C ALA A 126 22.43 4.98 -7.26
N TYR A 127 22.28 4.93 -5.93
CA TYR A 127 21.22 4.13 -5.32
C TYR A 127 19.83 4.72 -5.58
N ALA A 128 19.66 6.04 -5.47
CA ALA A 128 18.40 6.70 -5.82
C ALA A 128 18.00 6.46 -7.30
N GLN A 129 18.98 6.49 -8.21
CA GLN A 129 18.77 6.15 -9.63
C GLN A 129 18.36 4.69 -9.82
N TRP A 130 18.92 3.78 -9.02
CA TRP A 130 18.54 2.37 -9.05
C TRP A 130 17.09 2.16 -8.58
N CYS A 131 16.67 2.80 -7.47
CA CYS A 131 15.28 2.79 -7.01
C CYS A 131 14.34 3.34 -8.09
N GLY A 132 14.65 4.50 -8.66
CA GLY A 132 13.85 5.10 -9.74
C GLY A 132 13.70 4.15 -10.93
N ALA A 133 14.80 3.52 -11.39
CA ALA A 133 14.75 2.55 -12.47
C ALA A 133 13.99 1.25 -12.12
N LEU A 134 13.95 0.85 -10.85
CA LEU A 134 13.11 -0.26 -10.40
C LEU A 134 11.62 0.11 -10.48
N TYR A 135 11.25 1.26 -9.93
CA TYR A 135 9.86 1.72 -9.89
C TYR A 135 9.31 2.03 -11.28
N GLU A 136 10.09 2.62 -12.18
CA GLU A 136 9.68 2.85 -13.58
C GLU A 136 9.40 1.53 -14.33
N ARG A 137 10.19 0.49 -14.09
CA ARG A 137 9.92 -0.83 -14.65
C ARG A 137 8.63 -1.42 -14.10
N LEU A 138 8.39 -1.26 -12.79
CA LEU A 138 7.14 -1.70 -12.16
C LEU A 138 5.94 -0.95 -12.73
N TYR A 139 6.00 0.38 -12.81
CA TYR A 139 4.97 1.24 -13.37
C TYR A 139 4.53 0.76 -14.76
N GLY A 140 5.48 0.66 -15.69
CA GLY A 140 5.17 0.25 -17.07
C GLY A 140 4.59 -1.16 -17.15
N ALA A 141 5.10 -2.09 -16.33
CA ALA A 141 4.61 -3.45 -16.31
C ALA A 141 3.22 -3.56 -15.66
N TYR A 142 2.95 -2.78 -14.61
CA TYR A 142 1.68 -2.72 -13.88
C TYR A 142 0.54 -2.23 -14.76
N PHE A 143 0.68 -1.06 -15.39
CA PHE A 143 -0.36 -0.51 -16.26
C PHE A 143 -0.58 -1.37 -17.50
N ASN A 144 0.50 -1.92 -18.08
CA ASN A 144 0.38 -2.85 -19.20
C ASN A 144 -0.34 -4.15 -18.81
N PHE A 145 -0.10 -4.67 -17.60
CA PHE A 145 -0.73 -5.88 -17.09
C PHE A 145 -2.25 -5.73 -16.99
N TRP A 146 -2.73 -4.63 -16.41
CA TRP A 146 -4.16 -4.35 -16.24
C TRP A 146 -4.84 -3.96 -17.54
N ARG A 147 -4.18 -3.14 -18.38
CA ARG A 147 -4.68 -2.78 -19.72
C ARG A 147 -4.95 -4.02 -20.57
N LYS A 148 -4.03 -4.99 -20.57
CA LYS A 148 -4.20 -6.27 -21.31
C LYS A 148 -5.37 -7.12 -20.82
N ARG A 149 -5.85 -6.88 -19.59
CA ARG A 149 -7.01 -7.56 -18.99
C ARG A 149 -8.29 -6.73 -19.07
N GLY A 150 -8.27 -5.62 -19.81
CA GLY A 150 -9.43 -4.77 -20.03
C GLY A 150 -9.78 -3.87 -18.84
N LEU A 151 -8.89 -3.73 -17.84
CA LEU A 151 -9.09 -2.79 -16.74
C LEU A 151 -8.36 -1.48 -17.08
N LYS A 152 -9.13 -0.40 -17.26
CA LYS A 152 -8.60 0.94 -17.52
C LYS A 152 -8.33 1.63 -16.18
N LEU A 153 -7.05 1.78 -15.86
CA LEU A 153 -6.60 2.48 -14.67
C LEU A 153 -6.20 3.92 -14.99
N THR A 154 -6.21 4.78 -13.98
CA THR A 154 -5.73 6.17 -14.08
C THR A 154 -4.23 6.20 -13.80
N GLU A 155 -3.48 6.91 -14.63
CA GLU A 155 -2.04 7.10 -14.43
C GLU A 155 -1.82 8.33 -13.51
N PRO A 156 -1.08 8.19 -12.39
CA PRO A 156 -0.79 9.33 -11.53
C PRO A 156 0.24 10.27 -12.17
N ASP A 157 0.12 11.58 -11.90
CA ASP A 157 1.05 12.60 -12.44
C ASP A 157 2.50 12.31 -12.04
N PHE A 158 2.70 11.99 -10.76
CA PHE A 158 3.95 11.47 -10.21
C PHE A 158 3.71 10.87 -8.81
N LEU A 159 4.66 10.06 -8.37
CA LEU A 159 4.67 9.38 -7.09
C LEU A 159 5.95 9.69 -6.31
N VAL A 160 5.91 9.61 -4.99
CA VAL A 160 7.02 10.02 -4.12
C VAL A 160 7.60 8.83 -3.36
N SER A 161 8.92 8.72 -3.35
CA SER A 161 9.66 7.78 -2.51
C SER A 161 10.78 8.47 -1.74
N ILE A 162 10.92 8.13 -0.46
CA ILE A 162 11.94 8.63 0.44
C ILE A 162 12.91 7.48 0.75
N VAL A 163 14.19 7.72 0.50
CA VAL A 163 15.28 6.75 0.65
C VAL A 163 16.31 7.25 1.65
N PHE A 164 16.28 6.66 2.83
CA PHE A 164 17.21 6.93 3.92
C PHE A 164 18.53 6.19 3.71
N ARG A 165 19.63 6.78 4.18
CA ARG A 165 20.97 6.18 4.09
C ARG A 165 21.19 5.01 5.05
N ASP A 166 20.43 4.96 6.14
CA ASP A 166 20.63 4.00 7.23
C ASP A 166 19.29 3.68 7.92
N GLY A 167 19.27 2.53 8.61
CA GLY A 167 18.08 2.02 9.28
C GLY A 167 17.64 2.85 10.48
N GLY A 168 18.55 3.58 11.14
CA GLY A 168 18.21 4.41 12.31
C GLY A 168 17.44 5.65 11.93
N SER A 169 17.89 6.37 10.88
CA SER A 169 17.15 7.53 10.35
C SER A 169 15.82 7.12 9.72
N TYR A 170 15.77 5.98 9.02
CA TYR A 170 14.53 5.38 8.53
C TYR A 170 13.56 5.02 9.66
N ALA A 171 14.02 4.33 10.71
CA ALA A 171 13.20 3.96 11.85
C ALA A 171 12.63 5.20 12.56
N THR A 172 13.46 6.22 12.76
CA THR A 172 13.04 7.50 13.37
C THR A 172 11.92 8.16 12.56
N TYR A 173 12.02 8.17 11.23
CA TYR A 173 11.00 8.73 10.36
C TYR A 173 9.68 7.93 10.39
N GLY A 174 9.77 6.59 10.36
CA GLY A 174 8.59 5.73 10.31
C GLY A 174 7.92 5.47 11.66
N GLN A 175 8.61 5.72 12.78
CA GLN A 175 8.11 5.44 14.12
C GLN A 175 6.71 6.02 14.42
N PRO A 176 6.36 7.26 14.04
CA PRO A 176 5.04 7.82 14.32
C PRO A 176 3.89 7.09 13.61
N GLU A 177 4.16 6.35 12.54
CA GLU A 177 3.15 5.67 11.72
C GLU A 177 3.17 4.15 11.89
N VAL A 178 4.37 3.55 11.88
CA VAL A 178 4.55 2.09 11.89
C VAL A 178 4.88 1.58 13.30
N GLY A 179 5.18 2.48 14.25
CA GLY A 179 5.60 2.11 15.60
C GLY A 179 6.89 1.28 15.60
N ASP A 180 7.09 0.51 16.67
CA ASP A 180 8.31 -0.31 16.85
C ASP A 180 8.51 -1.36 15.75
N ALA A 181 7.44 -1.70 15.01
CA ALA A 181 7.52 -2.62 13.87
C ALA A 181 8.34 -2.05 12.70
N VAL A 182 8.62 -0.73 12.66
CA VAL A 182 9.44 -0.12 11.61
C VAL A 182 10.83 -0.75 11.54
N ALA A 183 11.39 -1.20 12.67
CA ALA A 183 12.72 -1.80 12.73
C ALA A 183 12.78 -3.19 12.09
N SER A 184 11.64 -3.87 11.92
CA SER A 184 11.57 -5.21 11.33
C SER A 184 11.19 -5.23 9.85
N VAL A 185 10.85 -4.06 9.27
CA VAL A 185 10.52 -3.90 7.86
C VAL A 185 11.50 -2.95 7.17
N ILE A 186 11.93 -3.30 5.97
CA ILE A 186 12.95 -2.56 5.21
C ILE A 186 12.39 -1.35 4.45
N GLY A 187 11.06 -1.28 4.30
CA GLY A 187 10.32 -0.16 3.75
C GLY A 187 8.82 -0.32 4.00
N PHE A 188 8.06 0.76 3.82
CA PHE A 188 6.60 0.77 3.86
C PHE A 188 6.02 1.84 2.93
N TYR A 189 4.82 1.61 2.42
CA TYR A 189 3.97 2.64 1.83
C TYR A 189 3.02 3.22 2.88
N SER A 190 2.90 4.55 2.90
CA SER A 190 2.01 5.31 3.78
C SER A 190 0.76 5.77 3.04
N PRO A 191 -0.44 5.25 3.36
CA PRO A 191 -1.70 5.77 2.82
C PRO A 191 -1.95 7.23 3.20
N ALA A 192 -1.45 7.66 4.37
CA ALA A 192 -1.57 9.04 4.84
C ALA A 192 -0.79 10.00 3.95
N THR A 193 0.52 9.80 3.83
CA THR A 193 1.40 10.72 3.12
C THR A 193 1.46 10.47 1.61
N ASN A 194 0.97 9.31 1.16
CA ASN A 194 1.09 8.80 -0.20
C ASN A 194 2.54 8.51 -0.65
N ARG A 195 3.43 8.22 0.30
CA ARG A 195 4.87 8.08 0.07
C ARG A 195 5.33 6.67 0.40
N ILE A 196 6.29 6.17 -0.35
CA ILE A 196 7.10 5.01 0.05
C ILE A 196 8.26 5.53 0.89
N ALA A 197 8.52 4.95 2.05
CA ALA A 197 9.73 5.17 2.83
C ALA A 197 10.56 3.88 2.90
N THR A 198 11.86 3.97 2.66
CA THR A 198 12.80 2.83 2.71
C THR A 198 14.20 3.29 3.08
N GLN A 199 15.09 2.35 3.41
CA GLN A 199 16.52 2.59 3.58
C GLN A 199 17.35 2.06 2.40
N ASP A 200 18.62 2.48 2.31
CA ASP A 200 19.60 1.96 1.36
C ASP A 200 19.95 0.50 1.69
N LEU A 201 19.44 -0.39 0.85
CA LEU A 201 19.57 -1.83 1.04
C LEU A 201 21.00 -2.34 0.86
N THR A 202 21.90 -1.58 0.20
CA THR A 202 23.30 -1.99 0.05
C THR A 202 24.11 -1.83 1.34
N GLY A 203 23.59 -1.06 2.30
CA GLY A 203 24.16 -0.89 3.63
C GLY A 203 23.73 -1.96 4.63
N ILE A 204 22.71 -2.77 4.32
CA ILE A 204 22.17 -3.78 5.24
C ILE A 204 23.15 -4.95 5.35
N GLU A 205 23.48 -5.33 6.58
CA GLU A 205 24.48 -6.36 6.90
C GLU A 205 24.21 -7.71 6.20
N GLN A 206 22.94 -8.09 6.06
CA GLN A 206 22.51 -9.32 5.37
C GLN A 206 22.81 -9.31 3.86
N VAL A 207 22.98 -8.12 3.27
CA VAL A 207 23.19 -7.89 1.83
C VAL A 207 24.64 -7.54 1.53
N ARG A 208 25.33 -6.90 2.48
CA ARG A 208 26.68 -6.36 2.38
C ARG A 208 27.74 -7.43 2.68
N GLN A 209 28.79 -7.51 1.87
CA GLN A 209 29.98 -8.31 2.15
C GLN A 209 31.20 -7.42 2.47
N PRO A 210 32.19 -7.92 3.25
CA PRO A 210 33.43 -7.18 3.50
C PRO A 210 34.13 -6.79 2.18
N GLY A 211 34.37 -5.49 1.99
CA GLY A 211 35.03 -4.94 0.79
C GLY A 211 34.09 -4.32 -0.27
N ASP A 212 32.77 -4.41 -0.10
CA ASP A 212 31.80 -3.73 -0.98
C ASP A 212 31.99 -2.20 -0.93
N ARG A 213 32.23 -1.57 -2.09
CA ARG A 213 32.34 -0.11 -2.27
C ARG A 213 31.03 0.44 -2.84
N THR A 214 30.18 1.01 -1.99
CA THR A 214 28.94 1.68 -2.44
C THR A 214 29.28 2.92 -3.27
N GLY A 215 28.75 3.03 -4.49
CA GLY A 215 29.00 4.23 -5.30
C GLY A 215 28.73 4.16 -6.81
N SER A 216 28.61 2.97 -7.41
CA SER A 216 28.24 2.84 -8.84
C SER A 216 27.03 1.94 -9.06
N LEU A 217 26.23 2.25 -10.10
CA LEU A 217 25.06 1.45 -10.49
C LEU A 217 25.41 -0.02 -10.76
N ARG A 218 26.57 -0.30 -11.37
CA ARG A 218 27.03 -1.66 -11.63
C ARG A 218 27.24 -2.44 -10.34
N HIS A 219 27.82 -1.80 -9.32
CA HIS A 219 28.05 -2.44 -8.04
C HIS A 219 26.74 -2.67 -7.26
N ILE A 220 25.84 -1.68 -7.27
CA ILE A 220 24.50 -1.82 -6.67
C ILE A 220 23.74 -2.98 -7.31
N ASN A 221 23.74 -3.08 -8.64
CA ASN A 221 23.14 -4.22 -9.34
C ASN A 221 23.79 -5.55 -8.93
N ALA A 222 25.11 -5.60 -8.79
CA ALA A 222 25.82 -6.81 -8.37
C ALA A 222 25.43 -7.24 -6.95
N ILE A 223 25.28 -6.30 -6.02
CA ILE A 223 24.83 -6.57 -4.65
C ILE A 223 23.37 -7.05 -4.64
N LEU A 224 22.48 -6.34 -5.34
CA LEU A 224 21.03 -6.56 -5.27
C LEU A 224 20.52 -7.70 -6.17
N SER A 225 21.41 -8.29 -6.98
CA SER A 225 21.13 -9.53 -7.72
C SER A 225 21.58 -10.78 -6.97
N ARG A 226 22.11 -10.64 -5.75
CA ARG A 226 22.48 -11.79 -4.90
C ARG A 226 21.20 -12.45 -4.34
N PRO A 227 21.17 -13.79 -4.16
CA PRO A 227 20.01 -14.48 -3.60
C PRO A 227 19.53 -13.96 -2.22
N GLY A 228 20.40 -13.34 -1.43
CA GLY A 228 20.04 -12.71 -0.14
C GLY A 228 19.34 -11.35 -0.26
N ALA A 229 19.47 -10.66 -1.39
CA ALA A 229 18.87 -9.35 -1.63
C ALA A 229 17.50 -9.43 -2.34
N GLU A 230 17.15 -10.58 -2.91
CA GLU A 230 15.90 -10.77 -3.66
C GLU A 230 14.67 -10.44 -2.84
N ARG A 231 14.61 -10.91 -1.59
CA ARG A 231 13.51 -10.61 -0.66
C ARG A 231 13.41 -9.10 -0.40
N THR A 232 14.56 -8.47 -0.31
CA THR A 232 14.69 -7.04 -0.02
C THR A 232 14.19 -6.19 -1.19
N VAL A 233 14.54 -6.58 -2.42
CA VAL A 233 14.02 -5.96 -3.65
C VAL A 233 12.53 -6.25 -3.82
N ALA A 234 12.06 -7.46 -3.50
CA ALA A 234 10.64 -7.82 -3.55
C ALA A 234 9.81 -6.90 -2.65
N THR A 235 10.25 -6.60 -1.42
CA THR A 235 9.54 -5.64 -0.57
C THR A 235 9.47 -4.23 -1.18
N LEU A 236 10.50 -3.73 -1.87
CA LEU A 236 10.37 -2.44 -2.55
C LEU A 236 9.28 -2.47 -3.64
N ILE A 237 9.15 -3.59 -4.34
CA ILE A 237 8.12 -3.80 -5.35
C ILE A 237 6.74 -3.95 -4.69
N HIS A 238 6.67 -4.60 -3.54
CA HIS A 238 5.48 -4.71 -2.70
C HIS A 238 4.89 -3.33 -2.38
N GLU A 239 5.70 -2.48 -1.75
CA GLU A 239 5.27 -1.15 -1.31
C GLU A 239 4.96 -0.24 -2.50
N ALA A 240 5.72 -0.35 -3.59
CA ALA A 240 5.43 0.36 -4.82
C ALA A 240 4.16 -0.13 -5.51
N THR A 241 3.79 -1.41 -5.35
CA THR A 241 2.51 -1.95 -5.84
C THR A 241 1.34 -1.37 -5.05
N HIS A 242 1.44 -1.26 -3.72
CA HIS A 242 0.45 -0.56 -2.90
C HIS A 242 0.28 0.88 -3.38
N GLN A 243 1.38 1.61 -3.55
CA GLN A 243 1.33 3.00 -4.02
C GLN A 243 0.63 3.10 -5.39
N LEU A 244 0.98 2.24 -6.35
CA LEU A 244 0.31 2.23 -7.67
C LEU A 244 -1.18 1.89 -7.56
N ALA A 245 -1.55 0.91 -6.76
CA ALA A 245 -2.94 0.48 -6.59
C ALA A 245 -3.82 1.62 -6.04
N PHE A 246 -3.33 2.32 -5.01
CA PHE A 246 -4.04 3.43 -4.38
C PHE A 246 -4.07 4.73 -5.19
N ASN A 247 -3.19 4.88 -6.19
CA ASN A 247 -3.12 6.08 -7.03
C ASN A 247 -3.66 5.88 -8.45
N SER A 248 -4.15 4.68 -8.77
CA SER A 248 -4.62 4.34 -10.11
C SER A 248 -6.12 4.06 -10.21
N GLY A 249 -6.83 4.17 -9.07
CA GLY A 249 -8.24 3.84 -8.95
C GLY A 249 -8.51 2.33 -8.81
N LEU A 250 -7.48 1.51 -8.66
CA LEU A 250 -7.65 0.08 -8.37
C LEU A 250 -8.15 -0.14 -6.93
N GLN A 251 -7.63 0.67 -6.00
CA GLN A 251 -7.98 0.68 -4.59
C GLN A 251 -8.10 2.12 -4.12
N VAL A 252 -8.88 2.36 -3.06
CA VAL A 252 -9.14 3.72 -2.54
C VAL A 252 -8.50 3.86 -1.17
N ARG A 253 -7.63 4.86 -0.97
CA ARG A 253 -7.01 5.12 0.33
C ARG A 253 -8.10 5.37 1.37
N TYR A 254 -7.96 4.76 2.55
CA TYR A 254 -8.93 4.85 3.65
C TYR A 254 -10.34 4.32 3.36
N ALA A 255 -10.56 3.59 2.26
CA ALA A 255 -11.77 2.79 2.09
C ALA A 255 -11.57 1.36 2.61
N ASP A 256 -12.66 0.60 2.72
CA ASP A 256 -12.63 -0.82 3.13
C ASP A 256 -12.06 -1.71 2.01
N ASN A 257 -10.74 -1.77 1.91
CA ASN A 257 -10.04 -2.67 1.00
C ASN A 257 -9.66 -3.94 1.79
N PRO A 258 -10.23 -5.13 1.49
CA PRO A 258 -9.91 -6.34 2.23
C PRO A 258 -8.41 -6.65 2.20
N LEU A 259 -7.80 -7.00 3.36
CA LEU A 259 -6.33 -7.19 3.41
C LEU A 259 -5.85 -8.33 2.53
N TRP A 260 -6.64 -9.40 2.39
CA TRP A 260 -6.29 -10.49 1.48
C TRP A 260 -6.09 -10.01 0.03
N LEU A 261 -6.87 -9.01 -0.39
CA LEU A 261 -6.77 -8.45 -1.74
C LEU A 261 -5.56 -7.52 -1.84
N CYS A 262 -5.42 -6.59 -0.90
CA CYS A 262 -4.31 -5.63 -0.88
C CYS A 262 -2.95 -6.36 -0.89
N GLU A 263 -2.77 -7.25 0.08
CA GLU A 263 -1.52 -7.96 0.30
C GLU A 263 -1.30 -9.06 -0.74
N GLY A 264 -2.37 -9.79 -1.10
CA GLY A 264 -2.30 -10.82 -2.14
C GLY A 264 -1.92 -10.26 -3.52
N LEU A 265 -2.45 -9.08 -3.88
CA LEU A 265 -2.04 -8.37 -5.09
C LEU A 265 -0.58 -7.92 -5.00
N ALA A 266 -0.18 -7.25 -3.93
CA ALA A 266 1.21 -6.81 -3.77
C ALA A 266 2.20 -8.00 -3.90
N ILE A 267 1.90 -9.14 -3.28
CA ILE A 267 2.71 -10.36 -3.39
C ILE A 267 2.67 -10.95 -4.82
N TYR A 268 1.55 -10.85 -5.53
CA TYR A 268 1.47 -11.28 -6.93
C TYR A 268 2.39 -10.47 -7.86
N PHE A 269 2.52 -9.16 -7.61
CA PHE A 269 3.41 -8.29 -8.39
C PHE A 269 4.88 -8.37 -7.94
N GLU A 270 5.15 -8.60 -6.65
CA GLU A 270 6.51 -8.69 -6.10
C GLU A 270 7.23 -9.99 -6.47
N ALA A 271 6.50 -11.02 -6.91
CA ALA A 271 7.01 -12.37 -7.12
C ALA A 271 8.39 -12.34 -7.82
N PRO A 272 9.45 -12.84 -7.15
CA PRO A 272 10.82 -12.64 -7.62
C PRO A 272 11.05 -13.39 -8.93
N ASP A 273 11.82 -12.78 -9.84
CA ASP A 273 12.29 -13.47 -11.04
C ASP A 273 13.72 -13.95 -10.84
N LEU A 274 13.83 -15.16 -10.26
CA LEU A 274 15.10 -15.84 -9.97
C LEU A 274 15.93 -16.17 -11.23
N SER A 275 15.34 -16.04 -12.42
CA SER A 275 16.03 -16.30 -13.71
C SER A 275 16.70 -15.05 -14.30
N SER A 276 16.52 -13.88 -13.67
CA SER A 276 16.97 -12.60 -14.19
C SER A 276 18.10 -12.01 -13.33
N ASN A 277 19.23 -11.64 -13.97
CA ASN A 277 20.33 -10.88 -13.36
C ASN A 277 19.93 -9.45 -12.89
N LYS A 278 18.63 -9.15 -12.84
CA LYS A 278 18.06 -7.88 -12.36
C LYS A 278 17.03 -8.08 -11.22
N GLY A 279 16.89 -9.31 -10.68
CA GLY A 279 16.04 -9.68 -9.54
C GLY A 279 14.52 -9.70 -9.81
N TRP A 280 14.04 -8.92 -10.78
CA TRP A 280 12.62 -8.86 -11.15
C TRP A 280 12.46 -8.51 -12.63
N ARG A 281 11.72 -9.34 -13.39
CA ARG A 281 11.41 -9.11 -14.82
C ARG A 281 9.98 -9.48 -15.23
N LYS A 282 9.27 -10.29 -14.45
CA LYS A 282 7.94 -10.81 -14.83
C LYS A 282 6.95 -10.73 -13.66
N ILE A 283 5.91 -9.92 -13.83
CA ILE A 283 4.73 -9.87 -12.94
C ILE A 283 4.02 -11.23 -12.97
N GLY A 284 3.50 -11.66 -11.81
CA GLY A 284 2.63 -12.82 -11.73
C GLY A 284 3.35 -14.15 -11.90
N ALA A 285 4.68 -14.17 -11.70
CA ALA A 285 5.40 -15.42 -11.56
C ALA A 285 4.88 -16.20 -10.33
N MET A 286 5.03 -17.52 -10.37
CA MET A 286 4.73 -18.35 -9.20
C MET A 286 5.69 -17.97 -8.07
N HIS A 287 5.18 -17.72 -6.87
CA HIS A 287 5.99 -17.33 -5.72
C HIS A 287 6.40 -18.59 -4.92
N PRO A 288 7.66 -19.07 -5.00
CA PRO A 288 8.01 -20.40 -4.49
C PRO A 288 7.81 -20.56 -2.99
N LEU A 289 8.20 -19.54 -2.20
CA LEU A 289 8.02 -19.55 -0.75
C LEU A 289 6.54 -19.57 -0.34
N ARG A 290 5.70 -18.71 -0.92
CA ARG A 290 4.25 -18.68 -0.62
C ARG A 290 3.58 -19.97 -1.06
N LEU A 291 3.97 -20.54 -2.20
CA LEU A 291 3.48 -21.83 -2.64
C LEU A 291 3.87 -22.96 -1.68
N GLN A 292 5.11 -22.95 -1.19
CA GLN A 292 5.58 -23.91 -0.19
C GLN A 292 4.77 -23.81 1.10
N THR A 293 4.61 -22.61 1.66
CA THR A 293 3.83 -22.38 2.88
C THR A 293 2.37 -22.76 2.68
N TRP A 294 1.76 -22.41 1.55
CA TRP A 294 0.38 -22.80 1.21
C TRP A 294 0.23 -24.32 1.12
N ARG A 295 1.13 -25.02 0.41
CA ARG A 295 1.12 -26.48 0.28
C ARG A 295 1.29 -27.18 1.63
N ALA A 296 2.17 -26.68 2.49
CA ALA A 296 2.43 -27.24 3.82
C ALA A 296 1.20 -27.17 4.73
N ASN A 297 0.39 -26.12 4.60
CA ASN A 297 -0.78 -25.90 5.46
C ASN A 297 -2.10 -26.45 4.86
N ARG A 298 -2.11 -26.85 3.59
CA ARG A 298 -3.32 -27.24 2.86
C ARG A 298 -4.12 -28.38 3.52
N ALA A 299 -3.43 -29.38 4.06
CA ALA A 299 -4.09 -30.55 4.66
C ALA A 299 -4.82 -30.20 5.98
N ALA A 300 -4.25 -29.27 6.76
CA ALA A 300 -4.80 -28.80 8.02
C ALA A 300 -5.71 -27.56 7.85
N ARG A 301 -5.93 -27.11 6.62
CA ARG A 301 -6.68 -25.89 6.31
C ARG A 301 -8.15 -26.05 6.74
N PRO A 302 -8.68 -25.19 7.64
CA PRO A 302 -10.07 -25.26 8.08
C PRO A 302 -11.07 -25.11 6.92
N ALA A 303 -12.25 -25.73 7.06
CA ALA A 303 -13.30 -25.68 6.04
C ALA A 303 -13.86 -24.26 5.81
N ASP A 304 -13.71 -23.37 6.78
CA ASP A 304 -14.11 -21.96 6.74
C ASP A 304 -12.91 -21.01 6.50
N ALA A 305 -11.75 -21.52 6.09
CA ALA A 305 -10.55 -20.70 5.91
C ALA A 305 -10.73 -19.57 4.88
N LEU A 306 -11.41 -19.81 3.75
CA LEU A 306 -11.72 -18.73 2.81
C LEU A 306 -12.67 -17.70 3.43
N LEU A 307 -13.70 -18.14 4.16
CA LEU A 307 -14.60 -17.22 4.84
C LEU A 307 -13.83 -16.30 5.79
N ARG A 308 -12.96 -16.86 6.65
CA ARG A 308 -12.13 -16.09 7.57
C ARG A 308 -11.19 -15.13 6.83
N LEU A 309 -10.58 -15.57 5.73
CA LEU A 309 -9.71 -14.72 4.92
C LEU A 309 -10.45 -13.50 4.33
N LEU A 310 -11.73 -13.66 3.97
CA LEU A 310 -12.57 -12.57 3.46
C LEU A 310 -13.03 -11.61 4.57
N THR A 311 -13.22 -12.10 5.80
CA THR A 311 -13.90 -11.35 6.87
C THR A 311 -13.02 -10.89 8.03
N ASP A 312 -11.87 -11.50 8.25
CA ASP A 312 -11.05 -11.30 9.45
C ASP A 312 -9.62 -10.90 9.10
N ASP A 313 -9.41 -9.59 9.01
CA ASP A 313 -8.11 -8.97 8.75
C ASP A 313 -7.12 -9.16 9.93
N SER A 314 -7.56 -9.62 11.11
CA SER A 314 -6.67 -9.80 12.26
C SER A 314 -5.61 -10.89 12.03
N GLN A 315 -5.87 -11.83 11.12
CA GLN A 315 -4.95 -12.90 10.76
C GLN A 315 -3.64 -12.39 10.15
N PHE A 316 -3.66 -11.23 9.50
CA PHE A 316 -2.47 -10.56 8.94
C PHE A 316 -1.66 -9.81 10.00
N ARG A 317 -2.28 -9.51 11.15
CA ARG A 317 -1.71 -8.65 12.20
C ARG A 317 -1.02 -9.44 13.30
N GLN A 318 -1.31 -10.73 13.41
CA GLN A 318 -0.72 -11.60 14.43
C GLN A 318 0.48 -12.35 13.86
N VAL A 319 1.64 -12.25 14.52
CA VAL A 319 2.89 -12.89 14.08
C VAL A 319 2.71 -14.39 13.82
N ALA A 320 1.92 -15.08 14.65
CA ALA A 320 1.70 -16.52 14.56
C ALA A 320 0.91 -16.96 13.31
N THR A 321 0.05 -16.09 12.76
CA THR A 321 -0.85 -16.42 11.63
C THR A 321 -0.51 -15.69 10.35
N ALA A 322 0.26 -14.60 10.44
CA ALA A 322 0.53 -13.69 9.33
C ALA A 322 1.12 -14.41 8.11
N GLU A 323 2.15 -15.26 8.30
CA GLU A 323 2.79 -15.94 7.17
C GLU A 323 1.80 -16.81 6.38
N GLN A 324 0.91 -17.52 7.08
CA GLN A 324 -0.14 -18.32 6.46
C GLN A 324 -1.18 -17.42 5.77
N ALA A 325 -1.63 -16.33 6.42
CA ALA A 325 -2.59 -15.39 5.84
C ALA A 325 -2.08 -14.75 4.54
N TYR A 326 -0.81 -14.29 4.52
CA TYR A 326 -0.17 -13.76 3.31
C TYR A 326 -0.04 -14.82 2.20
N SER A 327 0.25 -16.07 2.56
CA SER A 327 0.37 -17.16 1.59
C SER A 327 -0.98 -17.56 1.00
N GLU A 328 -2.04 -17.60 1.81
CA GLU A 328 -3.43 -17.81 1.38
C GLU A 328 -3.93 -16.66 0.49
N ALA A 329 -3.67 -15.41 0.88
CA ALA A 329 -4.02 -14.20 0.12
C ALA A 329 -3.37 -14.19 -1.27
N TRP A 330 -2.07 -14.45 -1.35
CA TRP A 330 -1.36 -14.59 -2.62
C TRP A 330 -1.94 -15.72 -3.47
N ALA A 331 -2.15 -16.90 -2.87
CA ALA A 331 -2.66 -18.06 -3.60
C ALA A 331 -4.08 -17.80 -4.13
N LEU A 332 -4.94 -17.14 -3.37
CA LEU A 332 -6.27 -16.74 -3.82
C LEU A 332 -6.17 -15.74 -4.99
N CYS A 333 -5.38 -14.68 -4.85
CA CYS A 333 -5.17 -13.70 -5.94
C CYS A 333 -4.60 -14.38 -7.20
N TYR A 334 -3.62 -15.27 -7.05
CA TYR A 334 -3.04 -16.02 -8.16
C TYR A 334 -4.10 -16.87 -8.87
N TYR A 335 -4.97 -17.57 -8.13
CA TYR A 335 -6.09 -18.32 -8.70
C TYR A 335 -7.06 -17.41 -9.47
N LEU A 336 -7.55 -16.35 -8.81
CA LEU A 336 -8.58 -15.48 -9.38
C LEU A 336 -8.08 -14.74 -10.62
N ILE A 337 -6.85 -14.21 -10.59
CA ILE A 337 -6.24 -13.51 -11.72
C ILE A 337 -6.06 -14.42 -12.94
N ASN A 338 -5.69 -15.69 -12.73
CA ASN A 338 -5.34 -16.60 -13.81
C ASN A 338 -6.53 -17.42 -14.34
N GLN A 339 -7.57 -17.64 -13.52
CA GLN A 339 -8.68 -18.54 -13.88
C GLN A 339 -10.05 -17.87 -13.83
N ARG A 340 -10.20 -16.75 -13.13
CA ARG A 340 -11.45 -16.00 -12.95
C ARG A 340 -11.25 -14.52 -13.30
N SER A 341 -10.52 -14.24 -14.38
CA SER A 341 -9.98 -12.90 -14.64
C SER A 341 -11.05 -11.83 -14.88
N ASP A 342 -12.15 -12.18 -15.54
CA ASP A 342 -13.26 -11.25 -15.78
C ASP A 342 -14.01 -10.93 -14.50
N GLU A 343 -14.30 -11.94 -13.67
CA GLU A 343 -14.90 -11.78 -12.36
C GLU A 343 -14.00 -10.97 -11.41
N PHE A 344 -12.69 -11.24 -11.45
CA PHE A 344 -11.71 -10.51 -10.65
C PHE A 344 -11.63 -9.03 -11.07
N ARG A 345 -11.68 -8.74 -12.37
CA ARG A 345 -11.77 -7.36 -12.88
C ARG A 345 -13.02 -6.66 -12.37
N ASN A 346 -14.17 -7.33 -12.40
CA ASN A 346 -15.42 -6.76 -11.91
C ASN A 346 -15.34 -6.49 -10.41
N TYR A 347 -14.78 -7.42 -9.63
CA TYR A 347 -14.55 -7.24 -8.20
C TYR A 347 -13.65 -6.02 -7.92
N LEU A 348 -12.51 -5.90 -8.62
CA LEU A 348 -11.62 -4.74 -8.48
C LEU A 348 -12.30 -3.41 -8.84
N THR A 349 -13.22 -3.43 -9.82
CA THR A 349 -14.01 -2.25 -10.17
C THR A 349 -14.92 -1.82 -9.02
N THR A 350 -15.56 -2.78 -8.34
CA THR A 350 -16.35 -2.51 -7.13
C THR A 350 -15.48 -1.97 -5.99
N ILE A 351 -14.31 -2.59 -5.74
CA ILE A 351 -13.36 -2.13 -4.71
C ILE A 351 -12.89 -0.69 -4.99
N GLY A 352 -12.52 -0.38 -6.24
CA GLY A 352 -12.09 0.95 -6.66
C GLY A 352 -13.17 2.04 -6.59
N GLN A 353 -14.44 1.65 -6.39
CA GLN A 353 -15.59 2.56 -6.24
C GLN A 353 -16.03 2.71 -4.78
N LYS A 354 -15.38 2.03 -3.82
CA LYS A 354 -15.75 2.15 -2.41
C LYS A 354 -15.57 3.58 -1.90
N PRO A 355 -16.52 4.10 -1.12
CA PRO A 355 -16.38 5.42 -0.54
C PRO A 355 -15.26 5.43 0.50
N VAL A 356 -14.59 6.58 0.60
CA VAL A 356 -13.59 6.80 1.65
C VAL A 356 -14.27 6.68 3.02
N LEU A 357 -13.58 6.09 4.00
CA LEU A 357 -14.11 5.78 5.32
C LEU A 357 -15.31 4.82 5.32
N SER A 358 -15.48 4.00 4.27
CA SER A 358 -16.34 2.82 4.36
C SER A 358 -15.75 1.82 5.36
N ASP A 359 -16.64 1.13 6.08
CA ASP A 359 -16.31 0.05 7.01
C ASP A 359 -17.36 -1.03 6.78
N ASP A 360 -17.01 -1.97 5.91
CA ASP A 360 -17.97 -2.98 5.48
C ASP A 360 -18.05 -4.09 6.53
N SER A 361 -19.27 -4.53 6.79
CA SER A 361 -19.45 -5.68 7.65
C SER A 361 -18.87 -6.94 6.99
N PRO A 362 -18.46 -7.94 7.79
CA PRO A 362 -18.08 -9.26 7.29
C PRO A 362 -19.06 -9.83 6.24
N GLU A 363 -20.36 -9.67 6.46
CA GLU A 363 -21.42 -10.13 5.56
C GLU A 363 -21.40 -9.38 4.23
N THR A 364 -21.15 -8.07 4.26
CA THR A 364 -21.05 -7.23 3.06
C THR A 364 -19.87 -7.67 2.21
N ARG A 365 -18.69 -7.86 2.80
CA ARG A 365 -17.50 -8.35 2.08
C ARG A 365 -17.74 -9.71 1.41
N VAL A 366 -18.38 -10.64 2.12
CA VAL A 366 -18.73 -11.96 1.59
C VAL A 366 -19.75 -11.86 0.47
N GLN A 367 -20.77 -11.03 0.63
CA GLN A 367 -21.79 -10.80 -0.39
C GLN A 367 -21.18 -10.22 -1.67
N GLU A 368 -20.36 -9.18 -1.57
CA GLU A 368 -19.68 -8.58 -2.72
C GLU A 368 -18.78 -9.60 -3.44
N PHE A 369 -18.03 -10.39 -2.68
CA PHE A 369 -17.19 -11.45 -3.23
C PHE A 369 -18.05 -12.48 -4.00
N GLN A 370 -19.10 -12.99 -3.38
CA GLN A 370 -19.99 -13.97 -4.03
C GLN A 370 -20.71 -13.39 -5.25
N GLN A 371 -21.12 -12.12 -5.21
CA GLN A 371 -21.73 -11.44 -6.35
C GLN A 371 -20.74 -11.32 -7.52
N ALA A 372 -19.48 -11.01 -7.25
CA ALA A 372 -18.47 -10.86 -8.30
C ALA A 372 -18.07 -12.20 -8.92
N PHE A 373 -17.84 -13.23 -8.09
CA PHE A 373 -17.31 -14.52 -8.54
C PHE A 373 -18.37 -15.58 -8.82
N GLY A 374 -19.64 -15.33 -8.48
CA GLY A 374 -20.73 -16.27 -8.67
C GLY A 374 -20.66 -17.52 -7.78
N GLY A 375 -21.82 -18.00 -7.34
CA GLY A 375 -21.92 -19.15 -6.45
C GLY A 375 -21.59 -18.81 -4.99
N SER A 376 -21.51 -19.84 -4.15
CA SER A 376 -21.14 -19.65 -2.75
C SER A 376 -19.62 -19.56 -2.59
N TRP A 377 -19.13 -18.91 -1.53
CA TRP A 377 -17.70 -18.92 -1.21
C TRP A 377 -17.16 -20.35 -1.06
N ARG A 378 -18.00 -21.32 -0.65
CA ARG A 378 -17.60 -22.73 -0.56
C ARG A 378 -17.32 -23.36 -1.93
N ASP A 379 -18.11 -23.03 -2.95
CA ASP A 379 -17.93 -23.52 -4.31
C ASP A 379 -16.65 -22.96 -4.94
N ILE A 380 -16.37 -21.69 -4.65
CA ILE A 380 -15.15 -21.00 -5.06
C ILE A 380 -13.93 -21.62 -4.36
N ASP A 381 -14.00 -21.84 -3.04
CA ASP A 381 -12.93 -22.50 -2.28
C ASP A 381 -12.62 -23.91 -2.81
N ALA A 382 -13.66 -24.71 -3.07
CA ALA A 382 -13.49 -26.05 -3.63
C ALA A 382 -12.86 -26.03 -5.03
N SER A 383 -13.26 -25.08 -5.88
CA SER A 383 -12.70 -24.91 -7.22
C SER A 383 -11.26 -24.44 -7.19
N TRP A 384 -10.95 -23.47 -6.32
CA TRP A 384 -9.60 -23.01 -6.06
C TRP A 384 -8.69 -24.13 -5.57
N ARG A 385 -9.14 -24.90 -4.57
CA ARG A 385 -8.36 -26.03 -4.01
C ARG A 385 -8.03 -27.10 -5.03
N ARG A 386 -8.94 -27.38 -5.98
CA ARG A 386 -8.69 -28.29 -7.12
C ARG A 386 -7.74 -27.69 -8.15
N ALA A 387 -7.92 -26.41 -8.46
CA ALA A 387 -7.05 -25.69 -9.39
C ALA A 387 -5.59 -25.66 -8.90
N ALA A 388 -5.40 -25.51 -7.59
CA ALA A 388 -4.08 -25.45 -6.99
C ALA A 388 -3.33 -26.79 -6.96
N ASP A 389 -4.00 -27.93 -7.22
CA ASP A 389 -3.33 -29.23 -7.40
C ASP A 389 -2.39 -29.27 -8.61
N SER A 390 -2.69 -28.47 -9.64
CA SER A 390 -1.91 -28.48 -10.88
C SER A 390 -0.77 -27.46 -10.90
N TRP A 391 -0.70 -26.59 -9.88
CA TRP A 391 0.35 -25.57 -9.77
C TRP A 391 1.69 -26.26 -9.57
N ARG A 392 2.70 -25.85 -10.35
CA ARG A 392 4.06 -26.38 -10.27
C ARG A 392 4.97 -25.40 -9.58
#